data_AF-A0A379LS99-F1
#
_entry.id   AF-A0A379LS99-F1
#
_cell.length_a   1.000
_cell.length_b   1.000
_cell.length_c   1.000
_cell.angle_alpha   90.00
_cell.angle_beta   90.00
_cell.angle_gamma   90.00
#
_symmetry.space_group_name_H-M   'P 1'
#
loop_
_entity.id
_entity.type
_entity.pdbx_description
1 polymer ?
#
loop_
_entity_poly.entity_id
_entity_poly.type
_entity_poly.pdbx_seq_one_letter_code
_entity_poly.pdbx_strand_id
1 'polypeptide(L)'
;MLNHDGVKADQVKLINVNFQLTSALMTGQVDAVIGGYRNIEALEMKQHGKNPVVFNVEDYGVPAYDELIIVANRDEAHSEKIKKFLRALKKGNAQLQAHPEESWQAFARAHPELNTPLNHQAWRATLPLFAADPAKLDRARYQAYEQFLFDNKLIKSITPVERYATGSE
;
A
#
# COMPACT_ATOMS: atom_id res chain seq x y z
N MET A 1 14.94 -0.87 -7.71
CA MET A 1 14.80 -2.27 -8.16
C MET A 1 15.77 -2.62 -9.28
N LEU A 2 15.48 -2.42 -10.57
CA LEU A 2 16.37 -2.87 -11.66
C LEU A 2 17.82 -2.38 -11.52
N ASN A 3 18.01 -1.07 -11.31
CA ASN A 3 19.34 -0.48 -11.14
C ASN A 3 20.07 -1.00 -9.88
N HIS A 4 19.34 -1.37 -8.82
CA HIS A 4 19.93 -1.95 -7.61
C HIS A 4 20.62 -3.28 -7.92
N ASP A 5 20.08 -4.06 -8.86
CA ASP A 5 20.64 -5.34 -9.30
C ASP A 5 21.43 -5.24 -10.62
N GLY A 6 21.82 -4.02 -11.02
CA GLY A 6 22.64 -3.79 -12.22
C GLY A 6 21.92 -4.01 -13.55
N VAL A 7 20.60 -4.11 -13.56
CA VAL A 7 19.79 -4.23 -14.78
C VAL A 7 19.43 -2.84 -15.30
N LYS A 8 19.66 -2.58 -16.59
CA LYS A 8 19.33 -1.29 -17.20
C LYS A 8 17.84 -1.23 -17.54
N ALA A 9 17.23 -0.06 -17.37
CA ALA A 9 15.81 0.12 -17.65
C ALA A 9 15.44 -0.05 -19.15
N ASP A 10 16.39 0.17 -20.05
CA ASP A 10 16.20 -0.05 -21.50
C ASP A 10 16.20 -1.53 -21.92
N GLN A 11 16.59 -2.43 -21.00
CA GLN A 11 16.51 -3.89 -21.19
C GLN A 11 15.13 -4.46 -20.87
N VAL A 12 14.23 -3.63 -20.31
CA VAL A 12 12.84 -4.03 -20.03
C VAL A 12 11.87 -3.25 -20.90
N LYS A 13 10.77 -3.91 -21.30
CA LYS A 13 9.66 -3.26 -22.01
C LYS A 13 8.51 -3.02 -21.04
N LEU A 14 8.19 -1.76 -20.79
CA LEU A 14 7.01 -1.41 -20.00
C LEU A 14 5.75 -1.52 -20.85
N ILE A 15 4.76 -2.27 -20.35
CA ILE A 15 3.44 -2.44 -20.97
C ILE A 15 2.42 -1.96 -19.95
N ASN A 16 1.62 -0.95 -20.32
CA ASN A 16 0.54 -0.49 -19.46
C ASN A 16 -0.66 -1.45 -19.57
N VAL A 17 -0.96 -2.14 -18.47
CA VAL A 17 -2.09 -3.08 -18.36
C VAL A 17 -3.21 -2.53 -17.46
N ASN A 18 -3.11 -1.28 -17.00
CA ASN A 18 -4.03 -0.64 -16.06
C ASN A 18 -4.35 -1.56 -14.86
N PHE A 19 -5.62 -1.89 -14.64
CA PHE A 19 -6.10 -2.72 -13.53
C PHE A 19 -6.02 -4.23 -13.80
N GLN A 20 -5.48 -4.67 -14.95
CA GLN A 20 -5.47 -6.08 -15.36
C GLN A 20 -4.16 -6.80 -14.99
N LEU A 21 -3.59 -6.50 -13.81
CA LEU A 21 -2.27 -7.00 -13.40
C LEU A 21 -2.20 -8.55 -13.40
N THR A 22 -3.10 -9.21 -12.68
CA THR A 22 -3.14 -10.67 -12.59
C THR A 22 -3.51 -11.32 -13.92
N SER A 23 -4.49 -10.76 -14.63
CA SER A 23 -4.92 -11.26 -15.95
C SER A 23 -3.80 -11.18 -17.00
N ALA A 24 -3.03 -10.09 -17.01
CA ALA A 24 -1.91 -9.94 -17.94
C ALA A 24 -0.78 -10.94 -17.65
N LEU A 25 -0.49 -11.23 -16.37
CA LEU A 25 0.45 -12.28 -15.98
C LEU A 25 -0.07 -13.67 -16.38
N MET A 26 -1.33 -13.98 -16.07
CA MET A 26 -1.89 -15.31 -16.31
C MET A 26 -2.00 -15.67 -17.79
N THR A 27 -2.25 -14.68 -18.65
CA THR A 27 -2.33 -14.87 -20.11
C THR A 27 -0.96 -14.87 -20.79
N GLY A 28 0.11 -14.53 -20.07
CA GLY A 28 1.46 -14.38 -20.63
C GLY A 28 1.62 -13.13 -21.51
N GLN A 29 0.72 -12.14 -21.38
CA GLN A 29 0.87 -10.84 -22.05
C GLN A 29 2.10 -10.08 -21.53
N VAL A 30 2.43 -10.28 -20.25
CA VAL A 30 3.62 -9.72 -19.59
C VAL A 30 4.30 -10.80 -18.74
N ASP A 31 5.62 -10.73 -18.62
CA ASP A 31 6.39 -11.68 -17.79
C ASP A 31 6.38 -11.30 -16.29
N ALA A 32 6.17 -10.03 -15.98
CA ALA A 32 6.15 -9.47 -14.64
C ALA A 32 5.24 -8.24 -14.57
N VAL A 33 4.75 -7.91 -13.37
CA VAL A 33 4.00 -6.68 -13.09
C VAL A 33 4.60 -5.95 -11.89
N ILE A 34 4.45 -4.63 -11.89
CA ILE A 34 4.72 -3.77 -10.75
C ILE A 34 3.42 -3.08 -10.35
N GLY A 35 3.20 -2.89 -9.05
CA GLY A 35 1.98 -2.30 -8.49
C GLY A 35 0.99 -3.31 -7.89
N GLY A 36 1.24 -4.61 -8.06
CA GLY A 36 0.47 -5.65 -7.37
C GLY A 36 0.83 -5.72 -5.88
N TYR A 37 -0.17 -5.94 -5.04
CA TYR A 37 -0.07 -6.05 -3.61
C TYR A 37 0.18 -7.50 -3.15
N ARG A 38 1.12 -7.65 -2.22
CA ARG A 38 1.48 -8.94 -1.61
C ARG A 38 0.30 -9.59 -0.85
N ASN A 39 -0.68 -8.79 -0.45
CA ASN A 39 -1.92 -9.19 0.23
C ASN A 39 -3.15 -9.25 -0.68
N ILE A 40 -3.05 -8.96 -1.99
CA ILE A 40 -4.18 -9.03 -2.95
C ILE A 40 -3.80 -9.88 -4.17
N GLU A 41 -3.07 -9.33 -5.15
CA GLU A 41 -2.78 -9.98 -6.42
C GLU A 41 -1.97 -11.27 -6.23
N ALA A 42 -1.06 -11.31 -5.25
CA ALA A 42 -0.32 -12.52 -4.94
C ALA A 42 -1.21 -13.66 -4.39
N LEU A 43 -2.28 -13.32 -3.66
CA LEU A 43 -3.27 -14.29 -3.18
C LEU A 43 -4.22 -14.72 -4.30
N GLU A 44 -4.64 -13.77 -5.14
CA GLU A 44 -5.47 -14.03 -6.32
C GLU A 44 -4.78 -15.04 -7.27
N MET A 45 -3.50 -14.81 -7.57
CA MET A 45 -2.70 -15.74 -8.39
C MET A 45 -2.64 -17.15 -7.77
N LYS A 46 -2.47 -17.25 -6.44
CA LYS A 46 -2.49 -18.54 -5.72
C LYS A 46 -3.84 -19.23 -5.80
N GLN A 47 -4.94 -18.49 -5.70
CA GLN A 47 -6.28 -19.04 -5.84
C GLN A 47 -6.52 -19.61 -7.25
N HIS A 48 -5.89 -19.02 -8.27
CA HIS A 48 -5.88 -19.56 -9.64
C HIS A 48 -4.85 -20.69 -9.87
N GLY A 49 -4.29 -21.26 -8.79
CA GLY A 49 -3.35 -22.38 -8.86
C GLY A 49 -1.96 -22.00 -9.37
N LYS A 50 -1.60 -20.71 -9.34
CA LYS A 50 -0.26 -20.23 -9.70
C LYS A 50 0.58 -20.02 -8.45
N ASN A 51 1.91 -20.08 -8.61
CA ASN A 51 2.86 -19.78 -7.54
C ASN A 51 3.63 -18.51 -7.90
N PRO A 52 3.09 -17.31 -7.60
CA PRO A 52 3.77 -16.06 -7.94
C PRO A 52 5.06 -15.91 -7.12
N VAL A 53 6.11 -15.43 -7.77
CA VAL A 53 7.32 -14.94 -7.10
C VAL A 53 7.11 -13.45 -6.82
N VAL A 54 7.28 -13.04 -5.56
CA VAL A 54 7.08 -11.65 -5.14
C VAL A 54 8.45 -11.05 -4.83
N PHE A 55 8.78 -9.97 -5.52
CA PHE A 55 9.94 -9.13 -5.22
C PHE A 55 9.46 -7.92 -4.41
N ASN A 56 9.71 -7.90 -3.10
CA ASN A 56 9.34 -6.74 -2.29
C ASN A 56 10.28 -5.59 -2.65
N VAL A 57 9.73 -4.42 -2.98
CA VAL A 57 10.51 -3.28 -3.46
C VAL A 57 11.61 -2.86 -2.47
N GLU A 58 11.36 -3.08 -1.19
CA GLU A 58 12.23 -2.82 -0.05
C GLU A 58 13.51 -3.67 -0.08
N ASP A 59 13.42 -4.91 -0.57
CA ASP A 59 14.56 -5.81 -0.73
C ASP A 59 15.46 -5.38 -1.91
N TYR A 60 15.00 -4.44 -2.73
CA TYR A 60 15.64 -3.99 -3.97
C TYR A 60 15.85 -2.47 -4.03
N GLY A 61 16.15 -1.89 -2.87
CA GLY A 61 16.66 -0.53 -2.72
C GLY A 61 15.61 0.58 -2.66
N VAL A 62 14.33 0.26 -2.59
CA VAL A 62 13.28 1.26 -2.32
C VAL A 62 13.14 1.41 -0.80
N PRO A 63 13.34 2.59 -0.20
CA PRO A 63 13.19 2.74 1.25
C PRO A 63 11.74 2.54 1.67
N ALA A 64 11.51 2.18 2.94
CA ALA A 64 10.17 2.01 3.48
C ALA A 64 9.30 3.27 3.27
N TYR A 65 8.03 3.07 2.93
CA TYR A 65 7.05 4.13 2.71
C TYR A 65 5.66 3.66 3.11
N ASP A 66 4.73 4.61 3.28
CA ASP A 66 3.33 4.30 3.52
C ASP A 66 2.63 4.08 2.17
N GLU A 67 2.29 2.84 1.85
CA GLU A 67 1.64 2.47 0.58
C GLU A 67 0.27 3.15 0.41
N LEU A 68 -0.51 3.28 1.50
CA LEU A 68 -1.79 3.98 1.51
C LEU A 68 -1.81 5.02 2.64
N ILE A 69 -2.21 6.24 2.31
CA ILE A 69 -2.30 7.38 3.22
C ILE A 69 -3.66 8.07 3.13
N ILE A 70 -4.03 8.81 4.18
CA ILE A 70 -5.18 9.73 4.14
C ILE A 70 -4.70 11.09 3.68
N VAL A 71 -5.37 11.64 2.66
CA VAL A 71 -5.10 12.99 2.15
C VAL A 71 -6.24 13.92 2.56
N ALA A 72 -5.88 15.11 3.03
CA ALA A 72 -6.82 16.17 3.37
C ALA A 72 -6.39 17.48 2.71
N ASN A 73 -7.35 18.39 2.49
CA ASN A 73 -7.04 19.76 2.11
C ASN A 73 -6.20 20.41 3.22
N ARG A 74 -5.12 21.12 2.84
CA ARG A 74 -4.17 21.74 3.78
C ARG A 74 -4.85 22.66 4.79
N ASP A 75 -5.84 23.45 4.35
CA ASP A 75 -6.51 24.45 5.18
C ASP A 75 -7.40 23.80 6.24
N GLU A 76 -7.72 22.52 6.07
CA GLU A 76 -8.60 21.73 6.94
C GLU A 76 -7.86 20.65 7.73
N ALA A 77 -6.56 20.44 7.48
CA ALA A 77 -5.78 19.32 8.02
C ALA A 77 -5.75 19.30 9.55
N HIS A 78 -5.83 20.46 10.19
CA HIS A 78 -5.82 20.59 11.66
C HIS A 78 -7.21 20.80 12.28
N SER A 79 -8.27 20.73 11.48
CA SER A 79 -9.64 20.93 11.96
C SER A 79 -10.06 19.84 12.95
N GLU A 80 -10.98 20.18 13.86
CA GLU A 80 -11.49 19.22 14.85
C GLU A 80 -12.20 18.01 14.21
N LYS A 81 -12.76 18.17 13.00
CA LYS A 81 -13.36 17.05 12.26
C LYS A 81 -12.30 16.01 11.86
N ILE A 82 -11.11 16.43 11.39
CA ILE A 82 -10.02 15.52 11.03
C ILE A 82 -9.48 14.81 12.26
N LYS A 83 -9.28 15.53 13.37
CA LYS A 83 -8.87 14.91 14.64
C LYS A 83 -9.89 13.88 15.14
N LYS A 84 -11.19 14.19 15.06
CA LYS A 84 -12.27 13.23 15.41
C LYS A 84 -12.26 12.01 14.49
N PHE A 85 -12.09 12.21 13.18
CA PHE A 85 -11.99 11.13 12.20
C PHE A 85 -10.81 10.20 12.51
N LEU A 86 -9.61 10.74 12.73
CA LEU A 86 -8.42 9.93 13.05
C LEU A 86 -8.57 9.15 14.37
N ARG A 87 -9.21 9.73 15.39
CA ARG A 87 -9.55 9.02 16.62
C ARG A 87 -10.53 7.86 16.38
N ALA A 88 -11.54 8.06 15.53
CA ALA A 88 -12.48 7.00 15.17
C ALA A 88 -11.79 5.90 14.35
N LEU A 89 -10.92 6.28 13.41
CA LEU A 89 -10.13 5.34 12.60
C LEU A 89 -9.21 4.48 13.48
N LYS A 90 -8.52 5.08 14.45
CA LYS A 90 -7.68 4.34 15.41
C LYS A 90 -8.49 3.32 16.23
N LYS A 91 -9.69 3.70 16.68
CA LYS A 91 -10.61 2.78 17.37
C LYS A 91 -11.09 1.64 16.45
N GLY A 92 -11.41 1.96 15.20
CA GLY A 92 -11.76 0.98 14.17
C GLY A 92 -10.63 -0.03 13.95
N ASN A 93 -9.39 0.44 13.76
CA ASN A 93 -8.23 -0.45 13.63
C ASN A 93 -8.05 -1.34 14.87
N ALA A 94 -8.13 -0.78 16.08
CA ALA A 94 -8.03 -1.58 17.30
C ALA A 94 -9.09 -2.69 17.37
N GLN A 95 -10.33 -2.40 16.95
CA GLN A 95 -11.39 -3.41 16.86
C GLN A 95 -11.08 -4.50 15.82
N LEU A 96 -10.60 -4.09 14.64
CA LEU A 96 -10.19 -5.02 13.58
C LEU A 96 -9.08 -5.97 14.04
N GLN A 97 -8.10 -5.47 14.81
CA GLN A 97 -7.01 -6.27 15.35
C GLN A 97 -7.49 -7.23 16.45
N ALA A 98 -8.34 -6.75 17.36
CA ALA A 98 -8.81 -7.54 18.49
C ALA A 98 -9.85 -8.61 18.08
N HIS A 99 -10.68 -8.31 17.08
CA HIS A 99 -11.81 -9.15 16.65
C HIS A 99 -11.81 -9.34 15.12
N PRO A 100 -10.76 -9.93 14.54
CA PRO A 100 -10.54 -9.94 13.08
C PRO A 100 -11.61 -10.71 12.31
N GLU A 101 -12.03 -11.87 12.83
CA GLU A 101 -13.02 -12.72 12.18
C GLU A 101 -14.44 -12.19 12.37
N GLU A 102 -14.79 -11.73 13.57
CA GLU A 102 -16.10 -11.12 13.84
C GLU A 102 -16.30 -9.86 12.98
N SER A 103 -15.26 -9.03 12.87
CA SER A 103 -15.29 -7.83 12.03
C SER A 103 -15.43 -8.18 10.55
N TRP A 104 -14.74 -9.21 10.07
CA TRP A 104 -14.94 -9.73 8.71
C TRP A 104 -16.38 -10.17 8.49
N GLN A 105 -16.94 -10.97 9.40
CA GLN A 105 -18.32 -11.46 9.25
C GLN A 105 -19.34 -10.31 9.25
N ALA A 106 -19.13 -9.28 10.07
CA ALA A 106 -19.96 -8.08 10.04
C ALA A 106 -19.84 -7.35 8.69
N PHE A 107 -18.62 -7.15 8.19
CA PHE A 107 -18.35 -6.55 6.88
C PHE A 107 -19.00 -7.35 5.73
N ALA A 108 -18.76 -8.66 5.68
CA ALA A 108 -19.29 -9.57 4.66
C ALA A 108 -20.82 -9.68 4.67
N ARG A 109 -21.46 -9.53 5.84
CA ARG A 109 -22.94 -9.43 5.93
C ARG A 109 -23.47 -8.12 5.35
N ALA A 110 -22.77 -7.01 5.59
CA ALA A 110 -23.14 -5.69 5.07
C ALA A 110 -22.83 -5.52 3.57
N HIS A 111 -21.82 -6.26 3.08
CA HIS A 111 -21.32 -6.23 1.70
C HIS A 111 -21.24 -7.65 1.11
N PRO A 112 -22.38 -8.32 0.85
CA PRO A 112 -22.39 -9.71 0.37
C PRO A 112 -21.62 -9.91 -0.93
N GLU A 113 -21.55 -8.89 -1.79
CA GLU A 113 -20.78 -8.89 -3.04
C GLU A 113 -19.27 -9.01 -2.82
N LEU A 114 -18.79 -8.63 -1.64
CA LEU A 114 -17.38 -8.73 -1.25
C LEU A 114 -17.08 -9.99 -0.42
N ASN A 115 -18.09 -10.80 -0.09
CA ASN A 115 -17.92 -12.04 0.67
C ASN A 115 -17.39 -13.18 -0.20
N THR A 116 -16.11 -13.10 -0.55
CA THR A 116 -15.42 -14.12 -1.34
C THR A 116 -14.29 -14.76 -0.54
N PRO A 117 -13.89 -16.00 -0.85
CA PRO A 117 -12.71 -16.62 -0.24
C PRO A 117 -11.44 -15.78 -0.43
N LEU A 118 -11.29 -15.09 -1.58
CA LEU A 118 -10.18 -14.19 -1.85
C LEU A 118 -10.14 -13.02 -0.87
N ASN A 119 -11.26 -12.31 -0.75
CA ASN A 119 -11.37 -11.12 0.09
C ASN A 119 -11.20 -11.48 1.57
N HIS A 120 -11.66 -12.65 2.01
CA HIS A 120 -11.41 -13.11 3.37
C HIS A 120 -9.91 -13.36 3.63
N GLN A 121 -9.21 -14.00 2.70
CA GLN A 121 -7.76 -14.20 2.81
C GLN A 121 -6.99 -12.88 2.77
N ALA A 122 -7.36 -11.99 1.85
CA ALA A 122 -6.81 -10.64 1.73
C ALA A 122 -7.03 -9.83 3.01
N TRP A 123 -8.22 -9.88 3.59
CA TRP A 123 -8.53 -9.23 4.87
C TRP A 123 -7.53 -9.66 5.95
N ARG A 124 -7.37 -10.97 6.13
CA ARG A 124 -6.44 -11.54 7.10
C ARG A 124 -4.98 -11.17 6.83
N ALA A 125 -4.57 -11.13 5.56
CA ALA A 125 -3.22 -10.73 5.17
C ALA A 125 -2.98 -9.22 5.31
N THR A 126 -4.03 -8.40 5.26
CA THR A 126 -3.94 -6.92 5.35
C THR A 126 -3.86 -6.45 6.78
N LEU A 127 -4.54 -7.12 7.73
CA LEU A 127 -4.61 -6.67 9.12
C LEU A 127 -3.24 -6.34 9.75
N PRO A 128 -2.19 -7.18 9.63
CA PRO A 128 -0.89 -6.86 10.22
C PRO A 128 -0.19 -5.63 9.60
N LEU A 129 -0.66 -5.17 8.43
CA LEU A 129 -0.08 -4.05 7.67
C LEU A 129 -0.71 -2.71 8.05
N PHE A 130 -1.83 -2.68 8.79
CA PHE A 130 -2.42 -1.43 9.23
C PHE A 130 -1.54 -0.71 10.25
N ALA A 131 -1.43 0.61 10.10
CA ALA A 131 -0.74 1.46 11.06
C ALA A 131 -1.38 1.36 12.44
N ALA A 132 -0.61 0.95 13.46
CA ALA A 132 -1.08 0.88 14.84
C ALA A 132 -1.56 2.24 15.38
N ASP A 133 -0.93 3.33 14.90
CA ASP A 133 -1.37 4.70 15.15
C ASP A 133 -1.54 5.47 13.83
N PRO A 134 -2.75 5.46 13.23
CA PRO A 134 -3.01 6.10 11.94
C PRO A 134 -2.76 7.62 11.90
N ALA A 135 -2.64 8.24 13.08
CA ALA A 135 -2.46 9.68 13.19
C ALA A 135 -0.99 10.08 13.44
N LYS A 136 -0.12 9.11 13.76
CA LYS A 136 1.30 9.34 14.01
C LYS A 136 2.07 9.40 12.69
N LEU A 137 2.79 10.51 12.48
CA LEU A 137 3.68 10.67 11.33
C LEU A 137 5.10 10.21 11.66
N ASP A 138 5.63 9.30 10.84
CA ASP A 138 7.06 8.97 10.83
C ASP A 138 7.82 9.94 9.90
N ARG A 139 8.28 11.05 10.46
CA ARG A 139 8.96 12.11 9.69
C ARG A 139 10.23 11.60 9.01
N ALA A 140 10.99 10.73 9.67
CA ALA A 140 12.24 10.21 9.13
C ALA A 140 11.99 9.34 7.88
N ARG A 141 10.92 8.54 7.88
CA ARG A 141 10.48 7.77 6.71
C ARG A 141 10.19 8.68 5.51
N TYR A 142 9.46 9.77 5.73
CA TYR A 142 9.09 10.71 4.66
C TYR A 142 10.32 11.43 4.09
N GLN A 143 11.26 11.83 4.96
CA GLN A 143 12.53 12.42 4.54
C GLN A 143 13.39 11.44 3.74
N ALA A 144 13.52 10.19 4.22
CA ALA A 144 14.29 9.16 3.53
C ALA A 144 13.72 8.83 2.14
N TYR A 145 12.39 8.76 2.03
CA TYR A 145 11.74 8.51 0.75
C TYR A 145 11.88 9.69 -0.22
N GLU A 146 11.73 10.93 0.25
CA GLU A 146 11.95 12.10 -0.61
C GLU A 146 13.40 12.23 -1.08
N GLN A 147 14.37 11.92 -0.19
CA GLN A 147 15.78 11.85 -0.58
C GLN A 147 16.01 10.81 -1.67
N PHE A 148 15.42 9.61 -1.53
CA PHE A 148 15.49 8.58 -2.55
C PHE A 148 14.91 9.05 -3.89
N LEU A 149 13.78 9.75 -3.89
CA LEU A 149 13.21 10.33 -5.11
C LEU A 149 14.14 11.39 -5.74
N PHE A 150 14.79 12.21 -4.91
CA PHE A 150 15.73 13.23 -5.36
C PHE A 150 16.99 12.62 -5.98
N ASP A 151 17.60 11.64 -5.31
CA ASP A 151 18.81 10.94 -5.78
C ASP A 151 18.56 10.20 -7.10
N ASN A 152 17.33 9.70 -7.30
CA ASN A 152 16.88 9.06 -8.54
C ASN A 152 16.30 10.04 -9.56
N LYS A 153 16.40 11.36 -9.33
CA LYS A 153 15.99 12.44 -10.26
C LYS A 153 14.50 12.44 -10.61
N LEU A 154 13.66 11.87 -9.73
CA LEU A 154 12.20 11.88 -9.87
C LEU A 154 11.59 13.20 -9.39
N ILE A 155 12.31 13.93 -8.55
CA ILE A 155 11.97 15.30 -8.12
C ILE A 155 13.20 16.21 -8.28
N LYS A 156 12.97 17.52 -8.37
CA LYS A 156 14.02 18.52 -8.60
C LYS A 156 14.60 19.13 -7.32
N SER A 157 13.91 19.00 -6.20
CA SER A 157 14.28 19.59 -4.91
C SER A 157 13.59 18.85 -3.78
N ILE A 158 14.22 18.85 -2.61
CA ILE A 158 13.67 18.31 -1.36
C ILE A 158 12.76 19.36 -0.71
N THR A 159 11.63 18.92 -0.16
CA THR A 159 10.60 19.73 0.47
C THR A 159 10.58 19.46 1.97
N PRO A 160 10.56 20.47 2.86
CA PRO A 160 10.34 20.21 4.27
C PRO A 160 9.05 19.41 4.50
N VAL A 161 9.12 18.31 5.27
CA VAL A 161 8.00 17.37 5.46
C VAL A 161 6.72 18.08 5.90
N GLU A 162 6.85 19.13 6.73
CA GLU A 162 5.75 19.94 7.25
C GLU A 162 4.91 20.60 6.15
N ARG A 163 5.43 20.71 4.94
CA ARG A 163 4.73 21.30 3.79
C ARG A 163 3.69 20.34 3.19
N TYR A 164 3.83 19.03 3.39
CA TYR A 164 3.03 18.03 2.68
C TYR A 164 2.53 16.87 3.55
N ALA A 165 3.06 16.67 4.75
CA ALA A 165 2.57 15.66 5.68
C ALA A 165 2.45 16.24 7.10
N THR A 166 1.40 15.81 7.81
CA THR A 166 1.18 16.15 9.21
C THR A 166 0.74 14.91 9.98
N GLY A 167 1.15 14.83 11.25
CA GLY A 167 0.56 13.91 12.23
C GLY A 167 -0.28 14.69 13.23
N SER A 168 -1.05 13.98 14.06
CA SER A 168 -1.54 14.54 15.32
C SER A 168 -0.54 14.23 16.42
N GLU A 169 -0.22 15.24 17.24
CA GLU A 169 0.48 15.05 18.52
C GLU A 169 -0.38 14.26 19.51
#